data_AF-A0A2V6EL97-F1
#
_entry.id   AF-A0A2V6EL97-F1
#
_cell.length_a   1.000
_cell.length_b   1.000
_cell.length_c   1.000
_cell.angle_alpha   90.00
_cell.angle_beta   90.00
_cell.angle_gamma   90.00
#
_symmetry.space_group_name_H-M   'P 1'
#
loop_
_entity.id
_entity.type
_entity.pdbx_description
1 polymer ?
#
loop_
_entity_poly.entity_id
_entity_poly.type
_entity_poly.pdbx_seq_one_letter_code
_entity_poly.pdbx_strand_id
1 'polypeptide(L)'
;MFINKGGAASGVAALGGGATFFFGTSTAANGTFINNAAPASGAEGGVTEFGLDFLNFSPSAGSGTFINNGATVSGAVGGKTVFKDASTADAATLIANGGTNGGGGGAIFFEGKSTGGTSRVEVFGNGFLDISGHSGHVGLTIGSIEGDGDAFLGSNNLTVGSNDLSTVFSGVLRDGGQNGGTGSSLTKIGSGTLTLSGTNTYTGATIIK
;
A
#
# COMPACT_ATOMS: atom_id res chain seq x y z
N MET A 1 -3.41 18.33 -8.14
CA MET A 1 -4.36 17.36 -7.57
C MET A 1 -4.87 16.50 -8.71
N PHE A 2 -4.82 15.17 -8.56
CA PHE A 2 -5.25 14.19 -9.56
C PHE A 2 -6.33 13.30 -8.97
N ILE A 3 -7.35 12.97 -9.76
CA ILE A 3 -8.46 12.13 -9.32
C ILE A 3 -8.65 11.00 -10.33
N ASN A 4 -8.39 9.79 -9.87
CA ASN A 4 -8.63 8.55 -10.59
C ASN A 4 -10.00 8.01 -10.18
N LYS A 5 -10.97 8.02 -11.09
CA LYS A 5 -12.34 7.51 -10.83
C LYS A 5 -12.37 6.00 -10.95
N GLY A 6 -13.14 5.29 -10.12
CA GLY A 6 -13.36 3.86 -10.33
C GLY A 6 -14.22 3.58 -11.57
N GLY A 7 -14.08 2.38 -12.13
CA GLY A 7 -14.82 1.94 -13.31
C GLY A 7 -16.32 1.82 -13.03
N ALA A 8 -17.16 2.28 -13.95
CA ALA A 8 -18.61 2.29 -13.78
C ALA A 8 -19.33 1.04 -14.33
N ALA A 9 -18.63 0.20 -15.11
CA ALA A 9 -19.20 -0.98 -15.73
C ALA A 9 -19.20 -2.18 -14.76
N SER A 10 -20.31 -2.90 -14.67
CA SER A 10 -20.42 -4.13 -13.87
C SER A 10 -20.05 -5.38 -14.68
N GLY A 11 -19.43 -6.38 -14.04
CA GLY A 11 -19.19 -7.71 -14.61
C GLY A 11 -17.77 -7.95 -15.13
N VAL A 12 -17.48 -9.18 -15.58
CA VAL A 12 -16.13 -9.68 -15.99
C VAL A 12 -15.46 -8.95 -17.16
N ALA A 13 -16.15 -8.01 -17.81
CA ALA A 13 -15.60 -7.15 -18.87
C ALA A 13 -15.40 -5.69 -18.41
N ALA A 14 -15.51 -5.41 -17.11
CA ALA A 14 -15.25 -4.08 -16.55
C ALA A 14 -13.76 -3.73 -16.71
N LEU A 15 -13.42 -3.04 -17.79
CA LEU A 15 -12.10 -2.42 -17.95
C LEU A 15 -11.94 -1.30 -16.91
N GLY A 16 -10.69 -1.14 -16.46
CA GLY A 16 -10.31 -0.44 -15.23
C GLY A 16 -10.85 0.98 -15.03
N GLY A 17 -10.73 1.47 -13.79
CA GLY A 17 -10.94 2.88 -13.47
C GLY A 17 -9.92 3.81 -14.17
N GLY A 18 -10.10 5.11 -13.97
CA GLY A 18 -9.09 6.11 -14.32
C GLY A 18 -7.75 5.78 -13.65
N ALA A 19 -6.66 6.07 -14.37
CA ALA A 19 -5.32 5.73 -13.93
C ALA A 19 -4.35 6.88 -14.13
N THR A 20 -3.41 7.03 -13.19
CA THR A 20 -2.24 7.89 -13.30
C THR A 20 -0.99 7.01 -13.21
N PHE A 21 -0.10 7.12 -14.19
CA PHE A 21 1.13 6.33 -14.25
C PHE A 21 2.37 7.21 -14.19
N PHE A 22 3.34 6.80 -13.38
CA PHE A 22 4.67 7.39 -13.28
C PHE A 22 5.71 6.41 -13.86
N PHE A 23 6.36 6.84 -14.93
CA PHE A 23 7.39 6.08 -15.65
C PHE A 23 8.76 6.76 -15.56
N GLY A 24 9.80 6.06 -16.01
CA GLY A 24 11.14 6.64 -16.09
C GLY A 24 11.61 7.17 -14.74
N THR A 25 12.18 8.37 -14.74
CA THR A 25 12.63 9.08 -13.54
C THR A 25 11.63 10.13 -13.06
N SER A 26 10.35 10.00 -13.43
CA SER A 26 9.32 10.97 -13.04
C SER A 26 9.09 11.00 -11.54
N THR A 27 8.63 12.15 -11.04
CA THR A 27 8.26 12.33 -9.64
C THR A 27 6.85 12.90 -9.50
N ALA A 28 6.11 12.38 -8.52
CA ALA A 28 4.85 12.98 -8.09
C ALA A 28 5.05 14.26 -7.26
N ALA A 29 6.30 14.54 -6.86
CA ALA A 29 6.70 15.69 -6.04
C ALA A 29 5.78 15.84 -4.80
N ASN A 30 5.08 16.97 -4.66
CA ASN A 30 4.13 17.25 -3.56
C ASN A 30 2.67 17.05 -3.99
N GLY A 31 2.41 16.25 -5.03
CA GLY A 31 1.07 16.08 -5.59
C GLY A 31 0.12 15.34 -4.65
N THR A 32 -1.17 15.67 -4.74
CA THR A 32 -2.25 14.90 -4.10
C THR A 32 -2.97 14.07 -5.15
N PHE A 33 -3.12 12.76 -4.88
CA PHE A 33 -3.73 11.77 -5.75
C PHE A 33 -4.85 11.08 -5.00
N ILE A 34 -6.05 11.06 -5.59
CA ILE A 34 -7.21 10.38 -5.04
C ILE A 34 -7.61 9.25 -5.97
N ASN A 35 -7.47 8.03 -5.48
CA ASN A 35 -7.89 6.81 -6.14
C ASN A 35 -9.25 6.41 -5.57
N ASN A 36 -10.32 6.67 -6.32
CA ASN A 36 -11.68 6.36 -5.89
C ASN A 36 -12.00 4.89 -6.16
N ALA A 37 -12.70 4.27 -5.21
CA ALA A 37 -13.32 2.97 -5.44
C ALA A 37 -14.26 2.97 -6.65
N ALA A 38 -14.54 1.76 -7.12
CA ALA A 38 -15.55 1.54 -8.15
C ALA A 38 -16.97 1.75 -7.59
N PRO A 39 -17.88 2.41 -8.34
CA PRO A 39 -19.28 2.55 -7.96
C PRO A 39 -20.14 1.31 -8.30
N ALA A 40 -19.56 0.24 -8.87
CA ALA A 40 -20.31 -0.94 -9.31
C ALA A 40 -19.64 -2.25 -8.87
N SER A 41 -20.46 -3.27 -8.57
CA SER A 41 -19.98 -4.60 -8.22
C SER A 41 -19.17 -5.22 -9.37
N GLY A 42 -18.02 -5.80 -9.04
CA GLY A 42 -17.10 -6.40 -10.01
C GLY A 42 -16.28 -5.40 -10.82
N ALA A 43 -16.39 -4.10 -10.53
CA ALA A 43 -15.62 -3.07 -11.19
C ALA A 43 -14.35 -2.71 -10.40
N GLU A 44 -13.32 -2.29 -11.14
CA GLU A 44 -12.02 -1.88 -10.58
C GLU A 44 -12.03 -0.43 -10.09
N GLY A 45 -11.32 -0.17 -8.98
CA GLY A 45 -11.08 1.18 -8.50
C GLY A 45 -10.11 1.96 -9.40
N GLY A 46 -10.02 3.27 -9.15
CA GLY A 46 -9.01 4.12 -9.75
C GLY A 46 -7.60 3.77 -9.25
N VAL A 47 -6.59 4.05 -10.06
CA VAL A 47 -5.21 3.59 -9.84
C VAL A 47 -4.20 4.72 -9.93
N THR A 48 -3.25 4.76 -9.00
CA THR A 48 -1.97 5.44 -9.22
C THR A 48 -0.86 4.40 -9.19
N GLU A 49 -0.02 4.36 -10.21
CA GLU A 49 0.99 3.32 -10.34
C GLU A 49 2.36 3.90 -10.70
N PHE A 50 3.39 3.40 -10.01
CA PHE A 50 4.78 3.73 -10.21
C PHE A 50 5.53 2.49 -10.71
N GLY A 51 6.22 2.62 -11.84
CA GLY A 51 6.99 1.53 -12.42
C GLY A 51 6.14 0.65 -13.32
N LEU A 52 6.55 0.55 -14.57
CA LEU A 52 5.95 -0.29 -15.63
C LEU A 52 6.95 -0.56 -16.77
N ASP A 53 8.24 -0.29 -16.55
CA ASP A 53 9.26 -0.32 -17.60
C ASP A 53 10.36 -1.33 -17.28
N PHE A 54 10.73 -2.12 -18.29
CA PHE A 54 11.83 -3.10 -18.24
C PHE A 54 13.24 -2.46 -18.24
N LEU A 55 13.34 -1.16 -17.99
CA LEU A 55 14.59 -0.42 -17.92
C LEU A 55 14.83 0.03 -16.47
N ASN A 56 16.10 0.20 -16.07
CA ASN A 56 16.53 0.56 -14.71
C ASN A 56 16.09 1.99 -14.28
N PHE A 57 14.79 2.25 -14.29
CA PHE A 57 14.17 3.50 -13.94
C PHE A 57 13.49 3.38 -12.57
N SER A 58 13.50 4.50 -11.84
CA SER A 58 13.04 4.57 -10.45
C SER A 58 12.14 5.80 -10.29
N PRO A 59 10.87 5.72 -10.72
CA PRO A 59 9.94 6.82 -10.49
C PRO A 59 9.65 6.95 -8.99
N SER A 60 9.46 8.18 -8.53
CA SER A 60 9.33 8.51 -7.10
C SER A 60 7.98 9.15 -6.77
N ALA A 61 7.34 8.70 -5.68
CA ALA A 61 6.18 9.40 -5.12
C ALA A 61 6.52 10.72 -4.44
N GLY A 62 7.81 11.04 -4.26
CA GLY A 62 8.27 12.25 -3.61
C GLY A 62 7.69 12.41 -2.21
N SER A 63 7.16 13.59 -1.92
CA SER A 63 6.40 13.88 -0.69
C SER A 63 4.89 13.94 -0.97
N GLY A 64 4.42 13.20 -1.98
CA GLY A 64 3.04 13.20 -2.40
C GLY A 64 2.09 12.60 -1.36
N THR A 65 0.81 12.90 -1.50
CA THR A 65 -0.26 12.30 -0.69
C THR A 65 -1.16 11.45 -1.58
N PHE A 66 -1.33 10.18 -1.23
CA PHE A 66 -2.08 9.21 -2.02
C PHE A 66 -3.21 8.65 -1.17
N ILE A 67 -4.45 8.89 -1.59
CA ILE A 67 -5.65 8.48 -0.86
C ILE A 67 -6.36 7.41 -1.67
N ASN A 68 -6.37 6.20 -1.13
CA ASN A 68 -7.01 5.02 -1.69
C ASN A 68 -8.34 4.79 -0.97
N ASN A 69 -9.44 5.14 -1.62
CA ASN A 69 -10.77 5.04 -1.02
C ASN A 69 -11.32 3.62 -1.15
N GLY A 70 -11.82 3.05 -0.06
CA GLY A 70 -12.57 1.81 -0.08
C GLY A 70 -13.95 1.98 -0.72
N ALA A 71 -14.49 0.86 -1.23
CA ALA A 71 -15.76 0.83 -1.92
C ALA A 71 -16.94 0.78 -0.95
N THR A 72 -18.06 1.39 -1.34
CA THR A 72 -19.32 1.35 -0.58
C THR A 72 -20.33 0.35 -1.15
N VAL A 73 -20.02 -0.23 -2.32
CA VAL A 73 -20.85 -1.20 -3.03
C VAL A 73 -20.27 -2.60 -2.81
N SER A 74 -21.11 -3.53 -2.38
CA SER A 74 -20.71 -4.93 -2.19
C SER A 74 -20.07 -5.49 -3.46
N GLY A 75 -18.89 -6.08 -3.33
CA GLY A 75 -18.15 -6.68 -4.45
C GLY A 75 -17.49 -5.68 -5.40
N ALA A 76 -17.54 -4.37 -5.13
CA ALA A 76 -16.75 -3.38 -5.84
C ALA A 76 -15.33 -3.28 -5.24
N VAL A 77 -14.35 -2.96 -6.08
CA VAL A 77 -12.94 -2.85 -5.66
C VAL A 77 -12.61 -1.42 -5.23
N GLY A 78 -11.84 -1.28 -4.16
CA GLY A 78 -11.32 0.00 -3.69
C GLY A 78 -10.29 0.61 -4.65
N GLY A 79 -9.99 1.89 -4.48
CA GLY A 79 -8.87 2.53 -5.18
C GLY A 79 -7.52 1.97 -4.73
N LYS A 80 -6.49 2.10 -5.57
CA LYS A 80 -5.17 1.54 -5.27
C LYS A 80 -4.00 2.43 -5.67
N THR A 81 -2.95 2.38 -4.85
CA THR A 81 -1.61 2.86 -5.18
C THR A 81 -0.67 1.67 -5.29
N VAL A 82 0.12 1.60 -6.37
CA VAL A 82 1.00 0.46 -6.64
C VAL A 82 2.42 0.96 -6.93
N PHE A 83 3.39 0.41 -6.22
CA PHE A 83 4.82 0.60 -6.47
C PHE A 83 5.42 -0.69 -7.01
N LYS A 84 5.93 -0.66 -8.24
CA LYS A 84 6.54 -1.80 -8.93
C LYS A 84 8.02 -1.56 -9.22
N ASP A 85 8.69 -2.59 -9.73
CA ASP A 85 10.07 -2.53 -10.22
C ASP A 85 11.02 -1.85 -9.22
N ALA A 86 11.80 -0.85 -9.62
CA ALA A 86 12.70 -0.11 -8.76
C ALA A 86 12.10 1.23 -8.27
N SER A 87 10.79 1.42 -8.34
CA SER A 87 10.13 2.65 -7.88
C SER A 87 10.27 2.90 -6.37
N THR A 88 10.01 4.14 -5.93
CA THR A 88 10.11 4.50 -4.52
C THR A 88 8.91 5.31 -4.03
N ALA A 89 8.42 4.98 -2.83
CA ALA A 89 7.47 5.81 -2.11
C ALA A 89 8.14 7.05 -1.47
N ASP A 90 9.47 7.08 -1.38
CA ASP A 90 10.24 8.21 -0.86
C ASP A 90 9.68 8.71 0.49
N ALA A 91 9.24 9.97 0.59
CA ALA A 91 8.65 10.56 1.79
C ALA A 91 7.12 10.71 1.70
N ALA A 92 6.45 9.90 0.88
CA ALA A 92 5.02 10.02 0.62
C ALA A 92 4.16 9.68 1.84
N THR A 93 2.96 10.26 1.88
CA THR A 93 1.88 9.82 2.76
C THR A 93 0.91 8.94 1.97
N LEU A 94 0.76 7.68 2.39
CA LEU A 94 -0.03 6.66 1.72
C LEU A 94 -1.19 6.26 2.63
N ILE A 95 -2.43 6.48 2.17
CA ILE A 95 -3.63 6.25 2.97
C ILE A 95 -4.51 5.22 2.26
N ALA A 96 -4.86 4.13 2.95
CA ALA A 96 -5.81 3.11 2.51
C ALA A 96 -7.03 3.11 3.42
N ASN A 97 -8.14 3.68 2.93
CA ASN A 97 -9.39 3.74 3.66
C ASN A 97 -10.19 2.45 3.48
N GLY A 98 -10.84 1.99 4.55
CA GLY A 98 -11.76 0.86 4.50
C GLY A 98 -12.98 1.13 3.62
N GLY A 99 -13.47 0.07 2.98
CA GLY A 99 -14.77 -0.02 2.36
C GLY A 99 -15.87 -0.33 3.38
N THR A 100 -17.11 -0.29 2.92
CA THR A 100 -18.32 -0.55 3.71
C THR A 100 -19.29 -1.41 2.91
N ASN A 101 -20.28 -2.01 3.58
CA ASN A 101 -21.34 -2.82 2.94
C ASN A 101 -20.80 -3.94 2.04
N GLY A 102 -19.71 -4.60 2.43
CA GLY A 102 -19.08 -5.66 1.64
C GLY A 102 -18.24 -5.16 0.45
N GLY A 103 -18.00 -3.86 0.33
CA GLY A 103 -17.06 -3.28 -0.62
C GLY A 103 -15.61 -3.51 -0.20
N GLY A 104 -14.73 -3.70 -1.18
CA GLY A 104 -13.29 -3.86 -0.93
C GLY A 104 -12.67 -2.58 -0.37
N GLY A 105 -11.70 -2.72 0.53
CA GLY A 105 -10.92 -1.59 1.03
C GLY A 105 -10.00 -0.99 -0.03
N GLY A 106 -9.53 0.24 0.24
CA GLY A 106 -8.41 0.82 -0.49
C GLY A 106 -7.15 0.00 -0.29
N ALA A 107 -6.25 0.04 -1.27
CA ALA A 107 -5.06 -0.81 -1.26
C ALA A 107 -3.77 -0.04 -1.55
N ILE A 108 -2.70 -0.43 -0.85
CA ILE A 108 -1.33 0.01 -1.12
C ILE A 108 -0.51 -1.25 -1.39
N PHE A 109 0.15 -1.28 -2.54
CA PHE A 109 0.98 -2.41 -2.95
C PHE A 109 2.44 -1.99 -3.12
N PHE A 110 3.34 -2.78 -2.56
CA PHE A 110 4.77 -2.75 -2.90
C PHE A 110 5.17 -4.09 -3.50
N GLU A 111 5.51 -4.05 -4.78
CA GLU A 111 5.87 -5.20 -5.60
C GLU A 111 7.31 -5.07 -6.11
N GLY A 112 7.87 -6.17 -6.60
CA GLY A 112 9.17 -6.15 -7.26
C GLY A 112 10.28 -5.75 -6.30
N LYS A 113 11.12 -4.77 -6.69
CA LYS A 113 12.23 -4.25 -5.88
C LYS A 113 11.93 -2.84 -5.36
N SER A 114 10.66 -2.48 -5.26
CA SER A 114 10.25 -1.13 -4.87
C SER A 114 10.71 -0.83 -3.43
N THR A 115 10.83 0.46 -3.11
CA THR A 115 11.31 0.90 -1.79
C THR A 115 10.31 1.82 -1.13
N GLY A 116 10.16 1.71 0.20
CA GLY A 116 9.22 2.54 0.97
C GLY A 116 9.81 3.85 1.48
N GLY A 117 11.14 4.01 1.49
CA GLY A 117 11.79 5.24 1.94
C GLY A 117 11.45 5.60 3.39
N THR A 118 11.04 6.85 3.61
CA THR A 118 10.54 7.40 4.88
C THR A 118 9.02 7.59 4.89
N SER A 119 8.32 6.95 3.95
CA SER A 119 6.87 7.08 3.80
C SER A 119 6.07 6.78 5.06
N ARG A 120 4.95 7.49 5.21
CA ARG A 120 3.96 7.31 6.27
C ARG A 120 2.79 6.50 5.70
N VAL A 121 2.52 5.33 6.28
CA VAL A 121 1.48 4.42 5.80
C VAL A 121 0.32 4.37 6.79
N GLU A 122 -0.87 4.75 6.36
CA GLU A 122 -2.10 4.74 7.15
C GLU A 122 -3.09 3.75 6.53
N VAL A 123 -3.49 2.71 7.26
CA VAL A 123 -4.44 1.70 6.77
C VAL A 123 -5.60 1.53 7.74
N PHE A 124 -6.83 1.55 7.24
CA PHE A 124 -8.04 1.60 8.07
C PHE A 124 -9.10 0.57 7.67
N GLY A 125 -9.80 0.00 8.65
CA GLY A 125 -10.90 -0.95 8.42
C GLY A 125 -10.46 -2.19 7.62
N ASN A 126 -11.06 -2.44 6.46
CA ASN A 126 -10.59 -3.48 5.53
C ASN A 126 -9.67 -2.94 4.43
N GLY A 127 -9.20 -1.69 4.55
CA GLY A 127 -8.11 -1.14 3.73
C GLY A 127 -6.79 -1.75 4.17
N PHE A 128 -5.85 -1.89 3.23
CA PHE A 128 -4.67 -2.71 3.49
C PHE A 128 -3.39 -2.26 2.77
N LEU A 129 -2.28 -2.64 3.38
CA LEU A 129 -0.95 -2.71 2.79
C LEU A 129 -0.67 -4.16 2.37
N ASP A 130 -0.16 -4.39 1.17
CA ASP A 130 0.30 -5.70 0.72
C ASP A 130 1.72 -5.59 0.15
N ILE A 131 2.64 -6.33 0.77
CA ILE A 131 4.03 -6.45 0.34
C ILE A 131 4.39 -7.89 -0.03
N SER A 132 3.41 -8.78 -0.17
CA SER A 132 3.62 -10.19 -0.51
C SER A 132 4.27 -10.37 -1.88
N GLY A 133 4.09 -9.41 -2.79
CA GLY A 133 4.75 -9.36 -4.11
C GLY A 133 6.15 -8.75 -4.11
N HIS A 134 6.69 -8.37 -2.95
CA HIS A 134 8.05 -7.86 -2.85
C HIS A 134 9.06 -8.99 -3.05
N SER A 135 10.12 -8.71 -3.82
CA SER A 135 11.16 -9.67 -4.22
C SER A 135 12.58 -9.17 -3.89
N GLY A 136 12.69 -8.10 -3.10
CA GLY A 136 13.96 -7.59 -2.63
C GLY A 136 14.54 -8.46 -1.50
N HIS A 137 15.84 -8.73 -1.57
CA HIS A 137 16.58 -9.56 -0.59
C HIS A 137 16.52 -9.05 0.87
N VAL A 138 16.02 -7.84 1.10
CA VAL A 138 16.03 -7.15 2.40
C VAL A 138 14.62 -6.85 2.95
N GLY A 139 13.57 -7.26 2.24
CA GLY A 139 12.19 -6.86 2.54
C GLY A 139 11.92 -5.38 2.24
N LEU A 140 10.84 -4.83 2.80
CA LEU A 140 10.43 -3.43 2.60
C LEU A 140 10.76 -2.59 3.83
N THR A 141 11.39 -1.42 3.66
CA THR A 141 11.54 -0.41 4.71
C THR A 141 10.60 0.76 4.47
N ILE A 142 9.81 1.14 5.48
CA ILE A 142 8.94 2.33 5.50
C ILE A 142 9.25 3.21 6.72
N GLY A 143 8.80 4.46 6.66
CA GLY A 143 8.90 5.40 7.76
C GLY A 143 8.07 4.97 8.95
N SER A 144 6.74 4.94 8.79
CA SER A 144 5.81 4.56 9.85
C SER A 144 4.60 3.80 9.31
N ILE A 145 3.93 3.09 10.20
CA ILE A 145 2.62 2.48 9.96
C ILE A 145 1.67 2.77 11.12
N GLU A 146 0.41 3.04 10.81
CA GLU A 146 -0.65 3.35 11.77
C GLU A 146 -2.04 3.02 11.22
N GLY A 147 -3.02 2.94 12.13
CA GLY A 147 -4.40 2.62 11.84
C GLY A 147 -4.80 1.20 12.28
N ASP A 148 -6.00 0.78 11.89
CA ASP A 148 -6.67 -0.45 12.31
C ASP A 148 -6.92 -1.44 11.17
N GLY A 149 -6.37 -1.17 9.97
CA GLY A 149 -6.45 -2.04 8.81
C GLY A 149 -5.46 -3.20 8.82
N ASP A 150 -5.32 -3.87 7.67
CA ASP A 150 -4.48 -5.06 7.56
C ASP A 150 -3.16 -4.76 6.85
N ALA A 151 -2.09 -5.46 7.24
CA ALA A 151 -0.85 -5.50 6.48
C ALA A 151 -0.46 -6.95 6.16
N PHE A 152 -0.49 -7.29 4.88
CA PHE A 152 -0.12 -8.59 4.35
C PHE A 152 1.35 -8.59 3.94
N LEU A 153 2.15 -9.41 4.63
CA LEU A 153 3.60 -9.39 4.52
C LEU A 153 4.15 -10.54 3.68
N GLY A 154 3.33 -11.53 3.33
CA GLY A 154 3.75 -12.73 2.62
C GLY A 154 4.83 -13.50 3.35
N SER A 155 6.00 -13.64 2.72
CA SER A 155 7.23 -14.17 3.32
C SER A 155 8.30 -13.09 3.54
N ASN A 156 7.92 -11.82 3.54
CA ASN A 156 8.84 -10.68 3.57
C ASN A 156 9.04 -10.12 4.98
N ASN A 157 10.15 -9.40 5.15
CA ASN A 157 10.40 -8.58 6.33
C ASN A 157 9.87 -7.16 6.12
N LEU A 158 9.02 -6.68 7.01
CA LEU A 158 8.66 -5.25 7.07
C LEU A 158 9.58 -4.56 8.08
N THR A 159 10.33 -3.56 7.62
CA THR A 159 11.11 -2.66 8.49
C THR A 159 10.36 -1.34 8.67
N VAL A 160 10.16 -0.91 9.91
CA VAL A 160 9.44 0.32 10.26
C VAL A 160 10.30 1.21 11.13
N GLY A 161 10.25 2.52 10.91
CA GLY A 161 10.79 3.54 11.79
C GLY A 161 11.83 4.45 11.16
N SER A 162 12.01 4.42 9.83
CA SER A 162 13.00 5.27 9.13
C SER A 162 12.67 6.78 9.17
N ASN A 163 11.52 7.18 9.71
CA ASN A 163 11.12 8.58 9.90
C ASN A 163 10.97 8.98 11.38
N ASP A 164 11.37 8.10 12.31
CA ASP A 164 11.32 8.34 13.77
C ASP A 164 9.95 8.70 14.37
N LEU A 165 8.85 8.55 13.62
CA LEU A 165 7.52 8.78 14.17
C LEU A 165 7.13 7.72 15.20
N SER A 166 6.44 8.16 16.24
CA SER A 166 5.80 7.26 17.20
C SER A 166 4.34 7.05 16.79
N THR A 167 3.95 5.80 16.57
CA THR A 167 2.64 5.44 16.05
C THR A 167 2.01 4.29 16.82
N VAL A 168 0.68 4.18 16.68
CA VAL A 168 -0.10 3.02 17.14
C VAL A 168 -0.67 2.34 15.92
N PHE A 169 -0.42 1.04 15.81
CA PHE A 169 -1.06 0.17 14.84
C PHE A 169 -1.93 -0.84 15.61
N SER A 170 -3.24 -0.67 15.50
CA SER A 170 -4.27 -1.55 16.09
C SER A 170 -4.74 -2.64 15.14
N GLY A 171 -4.26 -2.59 13.90
CA GLY A 171 -4.54 -3.57 12.87
C GLY A 171 -3.79 -4.89 13.04
N VAL A 172 -3.77 -5.68 11.96
CA VAL A 172 -3.13 -7.00 11.95
C VAL A 172 -1.98 -7.03 10.95
N LEU A 173 -0.76 -7.22 11.44
CA LEU A 173 0.37 -7.65 10.62
C LEU A 173 0.33 -9.18 10.46
N ARG A 174 0.37 -9.70 9.23
CA ARG A 174 0.20 -11.13 8.96
C ARG A 174 0.93 -11.64 7.73
N ASP A 175 1.15 -12.95 7.73
CA ASP A 175 1.52 -13.71 6.54
C ASP A 175 0.44 -13.62 5.44
N GLY A 176 0.75 -14.11 4.24
CA GLY A 176 -0.16 -14.11 3.10
C GLY A 176 -0.23 -12.77 2.36
N GLY A 177 -1.34 -12.53 1.69
CA GLY A 177 -1.50 -11.45 0.71
C GLY A 177 -1.79 -12.03 -0.68
N GLN A 178 -1.81 -11.17 -1.69
CA GLN A 178 -2.12 -11.58 -3.07
C GLN A 178 -1.21 -12.69 -3.59
N ASN A 179 0.07 -12.70 -3.17
CA ASN A 179 1.06 -13.70 -3.59
C ASN A 179 1.26 -14.82 -2.54
N GLY A 180 0.46 -14.84 -1.47
CA GLY A 180 0.60 -15.82 -0.40
C GLY A 180 1.93 -15.67 0.37
N GLY A 181 2.43 -16.78 0.91
CA GLY A 181 3.68 -16.83 1.68
C GLY A 181 3.48 -16.90 3.20
N THR A 182 4.48 -17.44 3.88
CA THR A 182 4.53 -17.59 5.35
C THR A 182 5.93 -17.21 5.86
N GLY A 183 6.06 -16.98 7.15
CA GLY A 183 7.34 -16.66 7.80
C GLY A 183 7.70 -15.19 7.71
N SER A 184 6.73 -14.30 7.48
CA SER A 184 6.98 -12.87 7.46
C SER A 184 7.46 -12.37 8.81
N SER A 185 8.31 -11.34 8.80
CA SER A 185 8.95 -10.80 10.00
C SER A 185 8.77 -9.29 10.10
N LEU A 186 8.95 -8.76 11.30
CA LEU A 186 8.93 -7.33 11.59
C LEU A 186 10.29 -6.90 12.13
N THR A 187 10.85 -5.81 11.59
CA THR A 187 12.02 -5.13 12.15
C THR A 187 11.64 -3.70 12.54
N LYS A 188 11.84 -3.33 13.81
CA LYS A 188 11.74 -1.94 14.27
C LYS A 188 13.13 -1.31 14.30
N ILE A 189 13.27 -0.15 13.65
CA ILE A 189 14.47 0.69 13.66
C ILE A 189 14.09 2.11 14.13
N GLY A 190 15.09 2.94 14.44
CA GLY A 190 14.84 4.35 14.75
C GLY A 190 14.26 4.59 16.15
N SER A 191 14.27 5.85 16.54
CA SER A 191 13.99 6.34 17.89
C SER A 191 12.49 6.45 18.25
N GLY A 192 11.61 6.52 17.25
CA GLY A 192 10.16 6.52 17.46
C GLY A 192 9.65 5.23 18.10
N THR A 193 8.47 5.26 18.73
CA THR A 193 7.82 4.07 19.30
C THR A 193 6.77 3.52 18.35
N LEU A 194 6.86 2.25 17.95
CA LEU A 194 5.76 1.55 17.27
C LEU A 194 5.00 0.73 18.31
N THR A 195 3.75 1.10 18.59
CA THR A 195 2.86 0.34 19.48
C THR A 195 1.96 -0.56 18.66
N LEU A 196 2.10 -1.87 18.82
CA LEU A 196 1.19 -2.85 18.24
C LEU A 196 0.12 -3.21 19.27
N SER A 197 -1.14 -2.86 18.99
CA SER A 197 -2.27 -3.13 19.89
C SER A 197 -3.27 -4.15 19.35
N GLY A 198 -3.17 -4.50 18.06
CA GLY A 198 -3.93 -5.59 17.44
C GLY A 198 -3.29 -6.96 17.64
N THR A 199 -4.04 -8.00 17.30
CA THR A 199 -3.55 -9.39 17.32
C THR A 199 -2.81 -9.71 16.03
N ASN A 200 -1.49 -9.55 16.04
CA ASN A 200 -0.64 -9.86 14.89
C ASN A 200 -0.47 -11.38 14.70
N THR A 201 -0.40 -11.83 13.45
CA THR A 201 -0.34 -13.26 13.10
C THR A 201 0.77 -13.61 12.10
N TYR A 202 1.75 -12.72 11.90
CA TYR A 202 2.98 -13.07 11.18
C TYR A 202 3.74 -14.16 11.95
N THR A 203 4.39 -15.07 11.24
CA THR A 203 5.00 -16.26 11.87
C THR A 203 6.51 -16.20 12.02
N GLY A 204 7.16 -15.19 11.44
CA GLY A 204 8.59 -14.92 11.59
C GLY A 204 8.92 -14.05 12.82
N ALA A 205 10.18 -13.65 12.91
CA ALA A 205 10.70 -12.94 14.08
C ALA A 205 10.24 -11.48 14.18
N THR A 206 10.26 -10.95 15.40
CA THR A 206 10.27 -9.51 15.66
C THR A 206 11.69 -9.10 16.07
N ILE A 207 12.29 -8.16 15.36
CA ILE A 207 13.65 -7.67 15.61
C ILE A 207 13.56 -6.18 16.00
N ILE A 208 14.24 -5.78 17.07
CA ILE A 208 14.38 -4.38 17.49
C ILE A 208 15.85 -3.98 17.33
N LYS A 209 16.13 -2.87 16.64
CA LYS A 209 17.47 -2.34 16.37
C LYS A 209 17.62 -0.89 16.83
#